data_AF-A0AA39FWX2-F1
#
_entry.id   AF-A0AA39FWX2-F1
#
_cell.length_a   1.000
_cell.length_b   1.000
_cell.length_c   1.000
_cell.angle_alpha   90.00
_cell.angle_beta   90.00
_cell.angle_gamma   90.00
#
_symmetry.space_group_name_H-M   'P 1'
#
loop_
_entity.id
_entity.type
_entity.pdbx_description
1 polymer ?
#
loop_
_entity_poly.entity_id
_entity_poly.type
_entity_poly.pdbx_seq_one_letter_code
_entity_poly.pdbx_strand_id
1 'polypeptide(L)'
;MSKCRKILRLRKFHKLKNKDIVLPDEMFDSAYHSSCYKTFTVLKRHFFSTDVKKKVPSQPSTSSSGIKQPSTSSDSSIISDTVVHDSLVKDVSLPETEEAGKEIEAEAEQPLEEGPSQVSIEASTVQTFDSVVLANVNLCFFCNKKKKQYRSKNEPLRTSLKDQFEKSILSNLKPDTEIYNETLAKIQSILSCQVYYHNVCRQNFRNQKRSLVKSPVRTSWHISREIHETVYEEICYLIEENVINRGRCYFLSYLHKEYLEMFKELSEGSDATSIFTTHYLEEKIHKKFTDKIQILVSNKKKVVAPKGISTIDDSLFAHLKDQDTLQAAAAILRAEILGIKRKKLPDYLPSQRLKKGECSTPPMISDFFSSTLGGYNRKRRNCDTFQHHVKSLSQDIIYMTHNGNIKTSKHICLGMTLIDDEDESHNVPHDSDDDE
;
A
#
# COMPACT_ATOMS: atom_id res chain seq x y z
N MET A 1 -26.15 -33.12 16.97
CA MET A 1 -26.89 -33.59 18.17
C MET A 1 -26.12 -34.37 19.24
N SER A 2 -25.34 -35.44 18.93
CA SER A 2 -24.81 -36.40 19.93
C SER A 2 -24.25 -35.82 21.25
N LYS A 3 -23.38 -34.80 21.18
CA LYS A 3 -22.80 -34.10 22.35
C LYS A 3 -23.88 -33.55 23.32
N CYS A 4 -24.95 -32.95 22.79
CA CYS A 4 -26.03 -32.37 23.59
C CYS A 4 -26.84 -33.47 24.31
N ARG A 5 -27.17 -34.58 23.62
CA ARG A 5 -27.84 -35.73 24.24
C ARG A 5 -26.99 -36.38 25.35
N LYS A 6 -25.65 -36.45 25.19
CA LYS A 6 -24.72 -36.91 26.25
C LYS A 6 -24.72 -35.97 27.46
N ILE A 7 -24.68 -34.65 27.24
CA ILE A 7 -24.68 -33.63 28.30
C ILE A 7 -26.03 -33.60 29.04
N LEU A 8 -27.16 -33.76 28.34
CA LEU A 8 -28.48 -33.85 28.96
C LEU A 8 -28.58 -35.05 29.92
N ARG A 9 -28.06 -36.22 29.51
CA ARG A 9 -28.00 -37.42 30.37
C ARG A 9 -27.20 -37.15 31.66
N LEU A 10 -26.06 -36.47 31.56
CA LEU A 10 -25.26 -36.07 32.73
C LEU A 10 -26.01 -35.06 33.63
N ARG A 11 -26.66 -34.05 33.06
CA ARG A 11 -27.46 -33.08 33.83
C ARG A 11 -28.66 -33.74 34.54
N LYS A 12 -29.35 -34.68 33.89
CA LYS A 12 -30.43 -35.49 34.49
C LYS A 12 -29.92 -36.38 35.63
N PHE A 13 -28.83 -37.12 35.40
CA PHE A 13 -28.23 -38.00 36.42
C PHE A 13 -27.78 -37.24 37.67
N HIS A 14 -27.10 -36.09 37.49
CA HIS A 14 -26.60 -35.24 38.58
C HIS A 14 -27.61 -34.18 39.07
N LYS A 15 -28.89 -34.25 38.67
CA LYS A 15 -29.98 -33.32 39.02
C LYS A 15 -29.65 -31.82 38.85
N LEU A 16 -28.80 -31.46 37.88
CA LEU A 16 -28.29 -30.10 37.69
C LEU A 16 -29.34 -29.15 37.08
N LYS A 17 -29.06 -27.83 37.09
CA LYS A 17 -29.83 -26.85 36.28
C LYS A 17 -29.87 -27.30 34.81
N ASN A 18 -30.97 -27.01 34.14
CA ASN A 18 -31.23 -27.34 32.73
C ASN A 18 -31.25 -28.86 32.44
N LYS A 19 -31.54 -29.70 33.45
CA LYS A 19 -31.76 -31.14 33.31
C LYS A 19 -33.03 -31.46 32.51
N ASP A 20 -34.07 -30.63 32.60
CA ASP A 20 -35.42 -30.93 32.07
C ASP A 20 -35.64 -30.47 30.61
N ILE A 21 -34.61 -29.90 29.97
CA ILE A 21 -34.67 -29.47 28.56
C ILE A 21 -35.04 -30.66 27.66
N VAL A 22 -36.08 -30.46 26.84
CA VAL A 22 -36.41 -31.32 25.70
C VAL A 22 -35.51 -30.94 24.54
N LEU A 23 -34.87 -31.91 23.90
CA LEU A 23 -34.15 -31.74 22.65
C LEU A 23 -35.01 -32.35 21.54
N PRO A 24 -35.21 -31.67 20.39
CA PRO A 24 -35.96 -32.25 19.28
C PRO A 24 -35.26 -33.52 18.77
N ASP A 25 -36.02 -34.50 18.32
CA ASP A 25 -35.43 -35.76 17.91
C ASP A 25 -34.73 -35.65 16.54
N GLU A 26 -35.32 -34.90 15.62
CA GLU A 26 -34.77 -34.56 14.29
C GLU A 26 -34.15 -33.15 14.28
N MET A 27 -33.31 -32.86 13.28
CA MET A 27 -32.70 -31.54 13.10
C MET A 27 -33.44 -30.75 12.02
N PHE A 28 -34.33 -29.86 12.46
CA PHE A 28 -34.84 -28.75 11.65
C PHE A 28 -33.80 -27.61 11.60
N ASP A 29 -33.98 -26.65 10.68
CA ASP A 29 -33.09 -25.48 10.51
C ASP A 29 -33.13 -24.46 11.68
N SER A 30 -33.74 -24.81 12.81
CA SER A 30 -33.78 -23.99 14.02
C SER A 30 -32.40 -23.93 14.70
N ALA A 31 -31.64 -22.90 14.35
CA ALA A 31 -30.43 -22.52 15.04
C ALA A 31 -30.71 -22.17 16.51
N TYR A 32 -29.83 -22.60 17.42
CA TYR A 32 -29.90 -22.29 18.84
C TYR A 32 -28.89 -21.21 19.22
N HIS A 33 -29.31 -20.26 20.07
CA HIS A 33 -28.46 -19.14 20.49
C HIS A 33 -27.14 -19.63 21.09
N SER A 34 -26.03 -19.00 20.67
CA SER A 34 -24.66 -19.36 21.08
C SER A 34 -24.48 -19.29 22.60
N SER A 35 -25.09 -18.29 23.24
CA SER A 35 -25.20 -18.12 24.69
C SER A 35 -25.87 -19.33 25.36
N CYS A 36 -27.09 -19.69 24.95
CA CYS A 36 -27.84 -20.84 25.44
C CYS A 36 -27.05 -22.16 25.29
N TYR A 37 -26.40 -22.36 24.14
CA TYR A 37 -25.55 -23.53 23.89
C TYR A 37 -24.32 -23.58 24.80
N LYS A 38 -23.61 -22.45 25.00
CA LYS A 38 -22.47 -22.37 25.93
C LYS A 38 -22.94 -22.71 27.35
N THR A 39 -23.97 -22.02 27.87
CA THR A 39 -24.52 -22.25 29.21
C THR A 39 -25.02 -23.68 29.42
N PHE A 40 -25.63 -24.30 28.41
CA PHE A 40 -26.05 -25.71 28.47
C PHE A 40 -24.88 -26.69 28.40
N THR A 41 -23.83 -26.41 27.63
CA THR A 41 -22.72 -27.36 27.44
C THR A 41 -21.58 -27.24 28.44
N VAL A 42 -21.48 -26.14 29.20
CA VAL A 42 -20.55 -26.00 30.33
C VAL A 42 -20.95 -26.93 31.49
N LEU A 43 -20.07 -27.88 31.81
CA LEU A 43 -20.13 -28.75 32.99
C LEU A 43 -18.76 -28.75 33.68
N LYS A 44 -18.74 -28.78 35.02
CA LYS A 44 -17.50 -28.92 35.80
C LYS A 44 -16.85 -30.29 35.54
N ARG A 45 -15.51 -30.33 35.47
CA ARG A 45 -14.73 -31.50 35.00
C ARG A 45 -15.07 -32.82 35.71
N HIS A 46 -15.39 -32.79 37.00
CA HIS A 46 -15.76 -33.98 37.77
C HIS A 46 -17.02 -34.71 37.25
N PHE A 47 -17.98 -34.01 36.63
CA PHE A 47 -19.18 -34.64 36.07
C PHE A 47 -18.90 -35.49 34.82
N PHE A 48 -17.69 -35.41 34.24
CA PHE A 48 -17.28 -36.27 33.12
C PHE A 48 -16.55 -37.54 33.58
N SER A 49 -16.13 -37.62 34.86
CA SER A 49 -15.42 -38.77 35.43
C SER A 49 -16.34 -39.82 36.05
N THR A 50 -17.59 -39.45 36.37
CA THR A 50 -18.62 -40.40 36.82
C THR A 50 -19.19 -41.19 35.66
N ASP A 51 -18.79 -42.46 35.55
CA ASP A 51 -19.24 -43.36 34.50
C ASP A 51 -20.71 -43.78 34.76
N VAL A 52 -21.65 -43.27 33.96
CA VAL A 52 -23.11 -43.49 34.12
C VAL A 52 -23.52 -44.95 33.79
N LYS A 53 -22.57 -45.83 33.49
CA LYS A 53 -22.76 -47.24 33.10
C LYS A 53 -23.16 -48.19 34.25
N LYS A 54 -24.04 -47.78 35.19
CA LYS A 54 -24.76 -48.71 36.10
C LYS A 54 -25.89 -48.04 36.91
N LYS A 55 -27.00 -47.68 36.25
CA LYS A 55 -28.39 -47.74 36.80
C LYS A 55 -29.41 -47.22 35.76
N VAL A 56 -30.08 -48.15 35.07
CA VAL A 56 -31.31 -47.91 34.31
C VAL A 56 -32.25 -49.08 34.61
N PRO A 57 -33.43 -48.86 35.22
CA PRO A 57 -34.45 -49.91 35.38
C PRO A 57 -35.00 -50.39 34.04
N SER A 58 -35.55 -51.59 34.00
CA SER A 58 -35.97 -52.30 32.78
C SER A 58 -37.40 -52.03 32.33
N GLN A 59 -37.61 -52.10 31.01
CA GLN A 59 -38.89 -52.36 30.32
C GLN A 59 -39.97 -51.24 30.36
N PRO A 60 -41.03 -51.32 29.51
CA PRO A 60 -41.36 -52.36 28.52
C PRO A 60 -41.14 -51.96 27.04
N SER A 61 -41.48 -52.89 26.14
CA SER A 61 -41.22 -52.85 24.69
C SER A 61 -42.49 -53.16 23.88
N THR A 62 -42.62 -52.58 22.68
CA THR A 62 -43.69 -52.91 21.72
C THR A 62 -43.16 -53.04 20.28
N SER A 63 -43.66 -54.06 19.59
CA SER A 63 -43.55 -54.34 18.12
C SER A 63 -44.08 -53.19 17.25
N SER A 64 -43.79 -53.02 15.94
CA SER A 64 -43.24 -53.88 14.86
C SER A 64 -42.61 -52.96 13.77
N SER A 65 -42.08 -53.31 12.57
CA SER A 65 -41.90 -54.53 11.74
C SER A 65 -40.75 -54.21 10.72
N GLY A 66 -40.17 -55.08 9.86
CA GLY A 66 -40.28 -56.54 9.69
C GLY A 66 -40.40 -57.04 8.22
N ILE A 67 -39.53 -56.61 7.28
CA ILE A 67 -39.47 -57.08 5.87
C ILE A 67 -38.02 -57.43 5.44
N LYS A 68 -37.86 -58.25 4.39
CA LYS A 68 -36.67 -59.09 4.10
C LYS A 68 -35.62 -58.44 3.19
N GLN A 69 -34.36 -58.88 3.32
CA GLN A 69 -33.36 -58.87 2.23
C GLN A 69 -33.71 -59.94 1.17
N PRO A 70 -33.03 -59.91 0.01
CA PRO A 70 -32.06 -60.99 -0.22
C PRO A 70 -30.65 -60.48 -0.54
N SER A 71 -29.67 -61.37 -0.39
CA SER A 71 -28.25 -61.12 -0.65
C SER A 71 -27.85 -61.53 -2.08
N THR A 72 -26.87 -60.83 -2.66
CA THR A 72 -25.96 -61.41 -3.67
C THR A 72 -24.53 -61.03 -3.34
N SER A 73 -23.63 -62.02 -3.46
CA SER A 73 -22.19 -61.89 -3.26
C SER A 73 -21.48 -61.89 -4.62
N SER A 74 -20.34 -61.18 -4.69
CA SER A 74 -19.26 -61.46 -5.65
C SER A 74 -17.95 -60.95 -5.07
N ASP A 75 -16.99 -61.84 -4.85
CA ASP A 75 -15.60 -61.46 -4.59
C ASP A 75 -14.89 -61.01 -5.87
N SER A 76 -13.85 -60.19 -5.72
CA SER A 76 -12.69 -60.19 -6.64
C SER A 76 -11.52 -59.46 -6.00
N SER A 77 -10.69 -60.19 -5.26
CA SER A 77 -9.36 -59.69 -4.87
C SER A 77 -8.37 -59.86 -6.03
N ILE A 78 -7.75 -58.77 -6.48
CA ILE A 78 -6.54 -58.85 -7.31
C ILE A 78 -5.47 -57.95 -6.66
N ILE A 79 -4.34 -58.57 -6.35
CA ILE A 79 -3.14 -57.93 -5.83
C ILE A 79 -2.16 -57.76 -7.01
N SER A 80 -1.60 -56.57 -7.16
CA SER A 80 -0.40 -56.33 -7.98
C SER A 80 0.46 -55.26 -7.33
N ASP A 81 1.46 -55.68 -6.55
CA ASP A 81 2.62 -54.83 -6.23
C ASP A 81 3.53 -54.74 -7.46
N THR A 82 3.93 -53.53 -7.89
CA THR A 82 5.12 -53.40 -8.74
C THR A 82 5.82 -52.05 -8.56
N VAL A 83 6.94 -52.09 -7.84
CA VAL A 83 8.22 -51.41 -8.11
C VAL A 83 8.21 -49.89 -8.39
N VAL A 84 8.79 -49.19 -7.41
CA VAL A 84 9.55 -47.93 -7.51
C VAL A 84 10.10 -47.61 -8.90
N HIS A 85 9.86 -46.39 -9.37
CA HIS A 85 10.86 -45.68 -10.17
C HIS A 85 11.09 -44.26 -9.63
N ASP A 86 12.17 -44.13 -8.86
CA ASP A 86 12.82 -42.84 -8.63
C ASP A 86 13.61 -42.48 -9.90
N SER A 87 13.59 -41.20 -10.30
CA SER A 87 14.36 -40.70 -11.43
C SER A 87 14.33 -39.18 -11.56
N LEU A 88 15.55 -38.62 -11.49
CA LEU A 88 16.01 -37.44 -12.22
C LEU A 88 15.34 -36.11 -11.89
N VAL A 89 15.93 -35.48 -10.87
CA VAL A 89 16.36 -34.07 -10.97
C VAL A 89 16.71 -33.73 -12.42
N LYS A 90 16.14 -32.63 -12.92
CA LYS A 90 16.52 -32.05 -14.21
C LYS A 90 17.07 -30.66 -13.96
N ASP A 91 18.38 -30.51 -14.15
CA ASP A 91 19.05 -29.23 -14.02
C ASP A 91 18.48 -28.23 -15.02
N VAL A 92 18.04 -27.07 -14.51
CA VAL A 92 17.67 -25.92 -15.33
C VAL A 92 18.88 -24.98 -15.31
N SER A 93 19.73 -25.12 -16.32
CA SER A 93 20.93 -24.31 -16.48
C SER A 93 20.60 -22.82 -16.55
N LEU A 94 21.22 -22.03 -15.68
CA LEU A 94 21.31 -20.58 -15.85
C LEU A 94 22.16 -20.27 -17.08
N PRO A 95 21.74 -19.36 -17.98
CA PRO A 95 22.65 -18.74 -18.93
C PRO A 95 23.55 -17.74 -18.20
N GLU A 96 24.86 -17.98 -18.24
CA GLU A 96 25.85 -16.91 -18.14
C GLU A 96 25.96 -16.17 -19.50
N THR A 97 26.83 -15.15 -19.57
CA THR A 97 27.05 -14.20 -20.69
C THR A 97 25.91 -13.19 -20.92
N GLU A 98 26.18 -11.91 -21.24
CA GLU A 98 27.46 -11.21 -21.44
C GLU A 98 27.31 -9.70 -21.12
N GLU A 99 28.28 -9.09 -20.43
CA GLU A 99 28.30 -7.63 -20.22
C GLU A 99 28.82 -6.90 -21.48
N ALA A 100 27.92 -6.68 -22.44
CA ALA A 100 28.18 -5.81 -23.57
C ALA A 100 28.18 -4.33 -23.13
N GLY A 101 29.35 -3.82 -22.76
CA GLY A 101 29.53 -2.43 -22.31
C GLY A 101 29.01 -1.41 -23.32
N LYS A 102 28.18 -0.48 -22.83
CA LYS A 102 27.83 0.75 -23.54
C LYS A 102 28.14 1.94 -22.65
N GLU A 103 29.13 2.71 -23.07
CA GLU A 103 29.35 4.05 -22.54
C GLU A 103 28.11 4.91 -22.82
N ILE A 104 27.64 5.59 -21.78
CA ILE A 104 26.66 6.68 -21.90
C ILE A 104 27.33 7.87 -21.23
N GLU A 105 27.58 8.92 -22.01
CA GLU A 105 28.23 10.13 -21.53
C GLU A 105 27.36 10.79 -20.44
N ALA A 106 27.95 11.02 -19.27
CA ALA A 106 27.30 11.74 -18.19
C ALA A 106 27.44 13.25 -18.42
N GLU A 107 26.37 13.91 -18.89
CA GLU A 107 26.32 15.38 -18.89
C GLU A 107 26.42 15.90 -17.45
N ALA A 108 27.41 16.76 -17.19
CA ALA A 108 27.72 17.23 -15.86
C ALA A 108 26.82 18.40 -15.44
N GLU A 109 25.96 18.20 -14.44
CA GLU A 109 25.25 19.30 -13.76
C GLU A 109 26.24 20.20 -12.99
N GLN A 110 26.44 21.43 -13.47
CA GLN A 110 27.18 22.45 -12.74
C GLN A 110 26.29 23.10 -11.65
N PRO A 111 26.74 23.21 -10.39
CA PRO A 111 26.06 24.02 -9.39
C PRO A 111 26.35 25.51 -9.66
N LEU A 112 25.30 26.33 -9.78
CA LEU A 112 25.41 27.78 -9.73
C LEU A 112 25.13 28.27 -8.30
N GLU A 113 26.19 28.58 -7.57
CA GLU A 113 26.11 29.40 -6.37
C GLU A 113 25.92 30.88 -6.76
N GLU A 114 24.91 31.54 -6.22
CA GLU A 114 24.92 33.00 -6.07
C GLU A 114 24.57 33.35 -4.61
N GLY A 115 25.62 33.47 -3.79
CA GLY A 115 25.54 34.04 -2.44
C GLY A 115 25.27 35.57 -2.47
N PRO A 116 24.84 36.16 -1.35
CA PRO A 116 24.23 37.49 -1.35
C PRO A 116 25.23 38.65 -1.45
N SER A 117 24.74 39.80 -1.89
CA SER A 117 25.38 41.10 -1.66
C SER A 117 24.33 42.12 -1.23
N GLN A 118 24.65 42.86 -0.16
CA GLN A 118 23.79 43.84 0.51
C GLN A 118 23.99 45.26 -0.08
N VAL A 119 23.43 46.27 0.61
CA VAL A 119 23.75 47.72 0.48
C VAL A 119 23.09 48.40 -0.75
N SER A 120 22.34 49.49 -0.63
CA SER A 120 21.90 50.24 0.57
C SER A 120 20.47 50.77 0.45
N ILE A 121 19.88 51.13 1.58
CA ILE A 121 18.72 52.01 1.67
C ILE A 121 19.24 53.44 1.90
N GLU A 122 18.76 54.40 1.11
CA GLU A 122 18.73 55.81 1.50
C GLU A 122 17.54 56.51 0.83
N ALA A 123 17.07 57.62 1.39
CA ALA A 123 15.66 58.00 1.32
C ALA A 123 15.40 59.44 0.83
N SER A 124 14.10 59.78 0.75
CA SER A 124 13.55 61.11 0.40
C SER A 124 13.62 61.45 -1.11
N THR A 125 12.72 62.25 -1.69
CA THR A 125 11.70 63.14 -1.08
C THR A 125 10.38 63.08 -1.84
N VAL A 126 9.26 63.29 -1.14
CA VAL A 126 7.93 63.46 -1.76
C VAL A 126 7.83 64.82 -2.46
N GLN A 127 7.45 64.81 -3.75
CA GLN A 127 6.78 65.94 -4.39
C GLN A 127 5.64 65.45 -5.29
N THR A 128 4.42 65.67 -4.85
CA THR A 128 3.24 65.73 -5.72
C THR A 128 3.28 67.04 -6.52
N PHE A 129 3.24 66.95 -7.84
CA PHE A 129 2.77 68.04 -8.69
C PHE A 129 1.91 67.50 -9.82
N ASP A 130 0.80 68.19 -10.05
CA ASP A 130 -0.23 67.80 -11.00
C ASP A 130 0.14 68.10 -12.46
N SER A 131 -0.58 67.44 -13.36
CA SER A 131 -0.86 67.89 -14.73
C SER A 131 0.26 68.58 -15.51
N VAL A 132 1.15 67.77 -16.10
CA VAL A 132 1.76 68.15 -17.39
C VAL A 132 1.47 67.07 -18.42
N VAL A 133 0.61 67.40 -19.40
CA VAL A 133 0.39 66.60 -20.62
C VAL A 133 1.59 66.77 -21.55
N LEU A 134 2.76 66.30 -21.11
CA LEU A 134 3.99 66.29 -21.89
C LEU A 134 4.03 65.03 -22.75
N ALA A 135 4.09 65.22 -24.07
CA ALA A 135 3.99 64.12 -25.03
C ALA A 135 5.06 63.04 -24.79
N ASN A 136 4.62 61.77 -24.74
CA ASN A 136 5.44 60.58 -24.49
C ASN A 136 6.35 60.19 -25.69
N VAL A 137 6.96 61.19 -26.35
CA VAL A 137 7.80 61.00 -27.52
C VAL A 137 9.11 60.32 -27.12
N ASN A 138 9.28 59.08 -27.56
CA ASN A 138 10.48 58.26 -27.43
C ASN A 138 10.80 57.70 -26.01
N LEU A 139 9.79 57.23 -25.24
CA LEU A 139 10.00 56.48 -23.99
C LEU A 139 9.52 55.02 -24.08
N CYS A 140 10.30 54.07 -23.55
CA CYS A 140 9.95 52.65 -23.57
C CYS A 140 8.75 52.30 -22.66
N PHE A 141 7.62 51.89 -23.23
CA PHE A 141 6.37 51.47 -22.57
C PHE A 141 6.55 50.61 -21.28
N PHE A 142 7.49 49.67 -21.32
CA PHE A 142 7.73 48.72 -20.23
C PHE A 142 8.64 49.23 -19.09
N CYS A 143 9.41 50.30 -19.29
CA CYS A 143 10.44 50.71 -18.33
C CYS A 143 10.76 52.21 -18.30
N ASN A 144 9.94 53.03 -18.96
CA ASN A 144 9.95 54.50 -18.97
C ASN A 144 11.33 55.15 -19.17
N LYS A 145 12.20 54.54 -19.98
CA LYS A 145 13.57 55.01 -20.29
C LYS A 145 13.78 55.15 -21.79
N LYS A 146 14.60 56.14 -22.21
CA LYS A 146 14.97 56.40 -23.62
C LYS A 146 16.09 55.50 -24.15
N LYS A 147 16.93 54.98 -23.25
CA LYS A 147 18.03 54.04 -23.50
C LYS A 147 18.00 52.95 -22.43
N LYS A 148 18.47 51.75 -22.75
CA LYS A 148 18.71 50.66 -21.80
C LYS A 148 19.99 49.93 -22.18
N GLN A 149 20.83 49.62 -21.21
CA GLN A 149 21.96 48.70 -21.40
C GLN A 149 21.52 47.26 -21.07
N TYR A 150 21.98 46.29 -21.84
CA TYR A 150 21.76 44.86 -21.61
C TYR A 150 22.96 44.07 -22.14
N ARG A 151 23.53 43.17 -21.32
CA ARG A 151 24.78 42.44 -21.62
C ARG A 151 25.85 43.38 -22.19
N SER A 152 26.11 44.46 -21.46
CA SER A 152 27.02 45.59 -21.78
C SER A 152 26.72 46.41 -23.05
N LYS A 153 25.78 45.99 -23.91
CA LYS A 153 25.40 46.71 -25.15
C LYS A 153 24.21 47.64 -24.93
N ASN A 154 24.12 48.71 -25.71
CA ASN A 154 22.96 49.62 -25.71
C ASN A 154 21.84 49.05 -26.60
N GLU A 155 20.66 48.78 -26.01
CA GLU A 155 19.46 48.36 -26.73
C GLU A 155 18.83 49.58 -27.45
N PRO A 156 18.57 49.50 -28.77
CA PRO A 156 17.84 50.53 -29.48
C PRO A 156 16.35 50.53 -29.12
N LEU A 157 15.75 51.71 -29.11
CA LEU A 157 14.32 51.89 -28.89
C LEU A 157 13.56 51.61 -30.19
N ARG A 158 12.76 50.53 -30.24
CA ARG A 158 11.94 50.16 -31.40
C ARG A 158 10.59 50.85 -31.37
N THR A 159 10.04 51.14 -32.54
CA THR A 159 8.68 51.64 -32.77
C THR A 159 7.73 50.53 -33.21
N SER A 160 6.43 50.74 -33.04
CA SER A 160 5.34 49.99 -33.67
C SER A 160 4.07 50.86 -33.66
N LEU A 161 3.14 50.63 -34.58
CA LEU A 161 1.82 51.29 -34.55
C LEU A 161 1.02 50.81 -33.34
N LYS A 162 0.25 51.71 -32.71
CA LYS A 162 -0.52 51.43 -31.48
C LYS A 162 -1.35 50.15 -31.59
N ASP A 163 -2.17 50.03 -32.63
CA ASP A 163 -3.07 48.90 -32.86
C ASP A 163 -2.33 47.56 -33.07
N GLN A 164 -1.14 47.61 -33.70
CA GLN A 164 -0.30 46.43 -33.92
C GLN A 164 0.40 46.00 -32.63
N PHE A 165 0.88 46.97 -31.84
CA PHE A 165 1.46 46.73 -30.54
C PHE A 165 0.42 46.14 -29.58
N GLU A 166 -0.76 46.75 -29.51
CA GLU A 166 -1.91 46.30 -28.71
C GLU A 166 -2.30 44.87 -29.04
N LYS A 167 -2.64 44.57 -30.31
CA LYS A 167 -2.95 43.21 -30.76
C LYS A 167 -1.83 42.22 -30.47
N SER A 168 -0.55 42.61 -30.54
CA SER A 168 0.60 41.73 -30.32
C SER A 168 1.04 41.61 -28.84
N ILE A 169 0.44 42.37 -27.93
CA ILE A 169 0.59 42.22 -26.47
C ILE A 169 -0.64 41.53 -25.87
N LEU A 170 -1.85 41.99 -26.17
CA LEU A 170 -3.10 41.44 -25.63
C LEU A 170 -3.33 39.98 -26.06
N SER A 171 -2.95 39.59 -27.28
CA SER A 171 -2.98 38.17 -27.74
C SER A 171 -2.06 37.22 -26.96
N ASN A 172 -1.20 37.73 -26.06
CA ASN A 172 -0.34 36.93 -25.18
C ASN A 172 -0.82 36.94 -23.72
N LEU A 173 -1.99 37.53 -23.44
CA LEU A 173 -2.63 37.61 -22.13
C LEU A 173 -3.99 36.91 -22.18
N LYS A 174 -4.50 36.46 -21.04
CA LYS A 174 -5.90 36.02 -20.91
C LYS A 174 -6.79 37.26 -20.77
N PRO A 175 -7.96 37.33 -21.44
CA PRO A 175 -8.96 38.36 -21.16
C PRO A 175 -9.39 38.31 -19.70
N ASP A 176 -10.02 39.39 -19.23
CA ASP A 176 -10.64 39.52 -17.91
C ASP A 176 -9.69 39.32 -16.71
N THR A 177 -8.38 39.36 -16.95
CA THR A 177 -7.37 39.42 -15.88
C THR A 177 -7.05 40.88 -15.53
N GLU A 178 -6.79 41.16 -14.25
CA GLU A 178 -6.37 42.48 -13.77
C GLU A 178 -5.20 43.05 -14.59
N ILE A 179 -4.21 42.19 -14.90
CA ILE A 179 -3.04 42.48 -15.74
C ILE A 179 -3.44 42.87 -17.18
N TYR A 180 -4.47 42.24 -17.76
CA TYR A 180 -4.98 42.59 -19.08
C TYR A 180 -5.59 44.00 -19.05
N ASN A 181 -6.40 44.30 -18.03
CA ASN A 181 -7.06 45.60 -17.87
C ASN A 181 -6.04 46.73 -17.60
N GLU A 182 -5.06 46.50 -16.71
CA GLU A 182 -3.95 47.44 -16.46
C GLU A 182 -3.14 47.71 -17.75
N THR A 183 -2.77 46.66 -18.48
CA THR A 183 -1.99 46.78 -19.72
C THR A 183 -2.79 47.50 -20.82
N LEU A 184 -4.08 47.21 -20.94
CA LEU A 184 -4.99 47.83 -21.91
C LEU A 184 -5.19 49.32 -21.61
N ALA A 185 -5.49 49.68 -20.35
CA ALA A 185 -5.63 51.08 -19.94
C ALA A 185 -4.33 51.88 -20.19
N LYS A 186 -3.17 51.28 -19.87
CA LYS A 186 -1.85 51.88 -20.11
C LYS A 186 -1.50 52.02 -21.59
N ILE A 187 -2.04 51.18 -22.48
CA ILE A 187 -1.92 51.36 -23.93
C ILE A 187 -2.87 52.45 -24.42
N GLN A 188 -4.13 52.45 -23.95
CA GLN A 188 -5.13 53.43 -24.33
C GLN A 188 -4.70 54.87 -23.99
N SER A 189 -4.10 55.09 -22.82
CA SER A 189 -3.56 56.39 -22.38
C SER A 189 -2.42 56.97 -23.23
N ILE A 190 -1.89 56.21 -24.20
CA ILE A 190 -0.86 56.70 -25.14
C ILE A 190 -1.52 57.51 -26.24
N LEU A 191 -1.34 58.84 -26.21
CA LEU A 191 -1.88 59.77 -27.21
C LEU A 191 -1.24 59.64 -28.61
N SER A 192 -0.07 59.01 -28.72
CA SER A 192 0.63 58.83 -30.00
C SER A 192 0.21 57.55 -30.74
N CYS A 193 0.03 57.65 -32.06
CA CYS A 193 -0.23 56.50 -32.95
C CYS A 193 0.93 55.48 -33.01
N GLN A 194 2.10 55.82 -32.44
CA GLN A 194 3.26 54.96 -32.31
C GLN A 194 3.58 54.69 -30.84
N VAL A 195 3.97 53.44 -30.54
CA VAL A 195 4.41 52.98 -29.23
C VAL A 195 5.89 52.58 -29.30
N TYR A 196 6.67 53.01 -28.31
CA TYR A 196 8.12 52.84 -28.24
C TYR A 196 8.49 51.77 -27.20
N TYR A 197 9.44 50.88 -27.50
CA TYR A 197 9.91 49.84 -26.56
C TYR A 197 11.31 49.29 -26.87
N HIS A 198 12.06 48.91 -25.83
CA HIS A 198 13.26 48.06 -25.98
C HIS A 198 12.83 46.60 -26.19
N ASN A 199 13.50 45.87 -27.10
CA ASN A 199 13.10 44.49 -27.43
C ASN A 199 13.25 43.56 -26.23
N VAL A 200 14.35 43.69 -25.46
CA VAL A 200 14.56 42.95 -24.21
C VAL A 200 13.45 43.20 -23.18
N CYS A 201 12.92 44.42 -23.07
CA CYS A 201 11.83 44.68 -22.12
C CYS A 201 10.52 43.98 -22.53
N ARG A 202 10.21 43.95 -23.84
CA ARG A 202 9.06 43.21 -24.38
C ARG A 202 9.20 41.70 -24.16
N GLN A 203 10.41 41.17 -24.28
CA GLN A 203 10.69 39.75 -24.04
C GLN A 203 10.61 39.40 -22.54
N ASN A 204 11.17 40.24 -21.65
CA ASN A 204 11.06 40.05 -20.21
C ASN A 204 9.59 40.08 -19.75
N PHE A 205 8.78 41.03 -20.24
CA PHE A 205 7.34 41.07 -19.97
C PHE A 205 6.64 39.78 -20.42
N ARG A 206 6.92 39.31 -21.65
CA ARG A 206 6.38 38.03 -22.15
C ARG A 206 6.80 36.83 -21.28
N ASN A 207 8.04 36.77 -20.81
CA ASN A 207 8.52 35.68 -19.96
C ASN A 207 7.87 35.73 -18.55
N GLN A 208 7.79 36.92 -17.94
CA GLN A 208 7.19 37.15 -16.64
C GLN A 208 5.68 36.88 -16.63
N LYS A 209 4.96 37.21 -17.71
CA LYS A 209 3.53 36.87 -17.81
C LYS A 209 3.31 35.39 -18.21
N ARG A 210 4.22 34.76 -18.96
CA ARG A 210 4.18 33.30 -19.22
C ARG A 210 4.29 32.45 -17.95
N SER A 211 5.13 32.85 -16.99
CA SER A 211 5.29 32.17 -15.69
C SER A 211 4.13 32.41 -14.71
N LEU A 212 3.32 33.46 -14.92
CA LEU A 212 2.08 33.68 -14.16
C LEU A 212 0.86 33.00 -14.78
N VAL A 213 0.81 32.85 -16.11
CA VAL A 213 -0.33 32.26 -16.84
C VAL A 213 -0.22 30.73 -16.97
N LYS A 214 0.99 30.18 -16.82
CA LYS A 214 1.24 28.75 -16.68
C LYS A 214 1.80 28.47 -15.29
N SER A 215 1.08 27.70 -14.48
CA SER A 215 1.74 26.87 -13.47
C SER A 215 2.79 25.99 -14.17
N PRO A 216 3.91 25.65 -13.51
CA PRO A 216 4.86 24.71 -14.08
C PRO A 216 4.12 23.40 -14.33
N VAL A 217 4.03 22.99 -15.60
CA VAL A 217 3.44 21.71 -15.97
C VAL A 217 4.41 20.64 -15.48
N ARG A 218 4.14 20.09 -14.28
CA ARG A 218 4.85 18.93 -13.73
C ARG A 218 4.79 17.81 -14.77
N THR A 219 5.88 17.63 -15.49
CA THR A 219 6.05 16.49 -16.40
C THR A 219 6.19 15.22 -15.56
N SER A 220 6.00 14.06 -16.18
CA SER A 220 6.27 12.76 -15.55
C SER A 220 7.67 12.67 -14.93
N TRP A 221 8.66 13.37 -15.51
CA TRP A 221 10.01 13.50 -14.94
C TRP A 221 10.02 14.22 -13.58
N HIS A 222 9.26 15.32 -13.41
CA HIS A 222 9.22 16.02 -12.12
C HIS A 222 8.60 15.14 -11.03
N ILE A 223 7.49 14.45 -11.36
CA ILE A 223 6.80 13.54 -10.44
C ILE A 223 7.71 12.36 -10.09
N SER A 224 8.36 11.75 -11.08
CA SER A 224 9.34 10.67 -10.89
C SER A 224 10.52 11.10 -10.02
N ARG A 225 11.02 12.34 -10.19
CA ARG A 225 12.11 12.90 -9.37
C ARG A 225 11.69 13.10 -7.92
N GLU A 226 10.50 13.66 -7.68
CA GLU A 226 9.95 13.86 -6.33
C GLU A 226 9.70 12.52 -5.61
N ILE A 227 9.25 11.48 -6.33
CA ILE A 227 9.14 10.11 -5.81
C ILE A 227 10.53 9.52 -5.50
N HIS A 228 11.49 9.61 -6.43
CA HIS A 228 12.88 9.14 -6.24
C HIS A 228 13.58 9.81 -5.06
N GLU A 229 13.31 11.10 -4.84
CA GLU A 229 13.80 11.86 -3.69
C GLU A 229 13.21 11.30 -2.38
N THR A 230 11.88 11.16 -2.30
CA THR A 230 11.15 10.57 -1.17
C THR A 230 11.62 9.15 -0.82
N VAL A 231 11.73 8.26 -1.82
CA VAL A 231 12.16 6.86 -1.64
C VAL A 231 13.63 6.79 -1.21
N TYR A 232 14.47 7.70 -1.72
CA TYR A 232 15.86 7.76 -1.31
C TYR A 232 16.02 8.24 0.14
N GLU A 233 15.18 9.17 0.61
CA GLU A 233 15.15 9.59 2.01
C GLU A 233 14.73 8.45 2.95
N GLU A 234 13.74 7.63 2.57
CA GLU A 234 13.33 6.46 3.37
C GLU A 234 14.44 5.40 3.46
N ILE A 235 15.17 5.12 2.35
CA ILE A 235 16.36 4.26 2.39
C ILE A 235 17.48 4.85 3.27
N CYS A 236 17.64 6.19 3.29
CA CYS A 236 18.57 6.82 4.20
C CYS A 236 18.16 6.65 5.68
N TYR A 237 16.88 6.85 5.98
CA TYR A 237 16.32 6.64 7.32
C TYR A 237 16.50 5.18 7.77
N LEU A 238 16.22 4.21 6.90
CA LEU A 238 16.46 2.78 7.16
C LEU A 238 17.92 2.48 7.52
N ILE A 239 18.87 3.08 6.81
CA ILE A 239 20.33 2.94 7.06
C ILE A 239 20.72 3.62 8.39
N GLU A 240 20.21 4.82 8.66
CA GLU A 240 20.48 5.54 9.90
C GLU A 240 19.94 4.80 11.13
N GLU A 241 18.68 4.34 11.11
CA GLU A 241 18.09 3.58 12.21
C GLU A 241 18.72 2.20 12.39
N ASN A 242 18.96 1.45 11.30
CA ASN A 242 19.31 0.03 11.40
C ASN A 242 20.80 -0.27 11.25
N VAL A 243 21.50 0.34 10.29
CA VAL A 243 22.96 0.14 10.16
C VAL A 243 23.67 0.95 11.23
N ILE A 244 23.44 2.26 11.27
CA ILE A 244 24.26 3.17 12.08
C ILE A 244 23.87 3.08 13.57
N ASN A 245 22.59 3.22 13.91
CA ASN A 245 22.16 3.25 15.32
C ASN A 245 22.01 1.87 15.97
N ARG A 246 21.72 0.81 15.18
CA ARG A 246 21.55 -0.58 15.69
C ARG A 246 22.68 -1.54 15.32
N GLY A 247 23.70 -1.09 14.58
CA GLY A 247 24.85 -1.91 14.20
C GLY A 247 24.56 -3.07 13.24
N ARG A 248 23.41 -3.08 12.56
CA ARG A 248 23.03 -4.18 11.64
C ARG A 248 23.77 -4.08 10.31
N CYS A 249 23.87 -5.20 9.61
CA CYS A 249 24.32 -5.25 8.23
C CYS A 249 23.13 -5.56 7.30
N TYR A 250 23.25 -5.19 6.03
CA TYR A 250 22.28 -5.53 4.99
C TYR A 250 22.99 -5.79 3.66
N PHE A 251 22.47 -6.70 2.83
CA PHE A 251 22.93 -6.78 1.44
C PHE A 251 22.56 -5.49 0.69
N LEU A 252 23.47 -4.96 -0.10
CA LEU A 252 23.19 -3.84 -0.99
C LEU A 252 22.05 -4.19 -1.98
N SER A 253 22.02 -5.45 -2.44
CA SER A 253 20.94 -5.98 -3.27
C SER A 253 19.59 -6.06 -2.56
N TYR A 254 19.55 -6.04 -1.22
CA TYR A 254 18.30 -5.95 -0.47
C TYR A 254 17.82 -4.49 -0.39
N LEU A 255 18.70 -3.55 -0.03
CA LEU A 255 18.39 -2.11 -0.04
C LEU A 255 17.91 -1.63 -1.42
N HIS A 256 18.47 -2.20 -2.48
CA HIS A 256 18.05 -1.94 -3.87
C HIS A 256 16.68 -2.54 -4.24
N LYS A 257 16.31 -3.72 -3.69
CA LYS A 257 14.94 -4.27 -3.84
C LYS A 257 13.92 -3.36 -3.16
N GLU A 258 14.14 -3.00 -1.89
CA GLU A 258 13.25 -2.12 -1.11
C GLU A 258 13.06 -0.76 -1.80
N TYR A 259 14.18 -0.17 -2.28
CA TYR A 259 14.15 1.05 -3.09
C TYR A 259 13.24 0.91 -4.33
N LEU A 260 13.36 -0.20 -5.08
CA LEU A 260 12.52 -0.44 -6.26
C LEU A 260 11.07 -0.82 -5.93
N GLU A 261 10.79 -1.41 -4.77
CA GLU A 261 9.44 -1.75 -4.32
C GLU A 261 8.69 -0.50 -3.88
N MET A 262 9.28 0.33 -3.02
CA MET A 262 8.73 1.64 -2.64
C MET A 262 8.52 2.57 -3.84
N PHE A 263 9.45 2.59 -4.79
CA PHE A 263 9.28 3.36 -6.02
C PHE A 263 8.09 2.87 -6.86
N LYS A 264 7.81 1.55 -6.90
CA LYS A 264 6.64 1.00 -7.60
C LYS A 264 5.33 1.36 -6.91
N GLU A 265 5.30 1.28 -5.57
CA GLU A 265 4.10 1.62 -4.79
C GLU A 265 3.74 3.11 -4.92
N LEU A 266 4.72 4.01 -4.98
CA LEU A 266 4.50 5.46 -5.11
C LEU A 266 4.29 5.96 -6.55
N SER A 267 4.75 5.23 -7.59
CA SER A 267 4.68 5.69 -8.99
C SER A 267 3.51 5.11 -9.80
N GLU A 268 2.45 4.66 -9.11
CA GLU A 268 1.21 4.10 -9.69
C GLU A 268 1.44 3.01 -10.76
N GLY A 269 2.54 2.26 -10.65
CA GLY A 269 2.89 1.20 -11.60
C GLY A 269 3.67 1.66 -12.84
N SER A 270 4.37 2.81 -12.81
CA SER A 270 5.24 3.20 -13.93
C SER A 270 6.49 2.30 -14.04
N ASP A 271 6.78 1.80 -15.24
CA ASP A 271 7.90 0.88 -15.50
C ASP A 271 9.31 1.53 -15.45
N ALA A 272 9.43 2.77 -14.96
CA ALA A 272 10.69 3.55 -14.90
C ALA A 272 11.80 2.93 -14.01
N THR A 273 11.49 1.81 -13.33
CA THR A 273 12.40 1.06 -12.45
C THR A 273 13.70 0.58 -13.08
N SER A 274 13.78 0.45 -14.41
CA SER A 274 14.99 0.04 -15.14
C SER A 274 16.12 1.07 -15.12
N ILE A 275 15.82 2.33 -14.80
CA ILE A 275 16.80 3.44 -14.77
C ILE A 275 17.71 3.35 -13.54
N PHE A 276 17.22 2.80 -12.43
CA PHE A 276 17.92 2.85 -11.14
C PHE A 276 18.74 1.58 -10.92
N THR A 277 19.99 1.59 -11.37
CA THR A 277 20.94 0.48 -11.16
C THR A 277 21.35 0.36 -9.68
N THR A 278 21.80 -0.83 -9.28
CA THR A 278 22.35 -1.05 -7.94
C THR A 278 23.59 -0.17 -7.67
N HIS A 279 24.40 0.10 -8.70
CA HIS A 279 25.57 0.99 -8.64
C HIS A 279 25.19 2.44 -8.31
N TYR A 280 24.15 2.98 -8.97
CA TYR A 280 23.68 4.34 -8.71
C TYR A 280 23.24 4.53 -7.23
N LEU A 281 22.55 3.53 -6.68
CA LEU A 281 22.18 3.54 -5.26
C LEU A 281 23.40 3.38 -4.34
N GLU A 282 24.38 2.57 -4.73
CA GLU A 282 25.66 2.38 -4.03
C GLU A 282 26.45 3.68 -3.89
N GLU A 283 26.66 4.41 -5.00
CA GLU A 283 27.37 5.69 -5.01
C GLU A 283 26.68 6.75 -4.17
N LYS A 284 25.34 6.83 -4.24
CA LYS A 284 24.52 7.72 -3.41
C LYS A 284 24.68 7.41 -1.91
N ILE A 285 24.49 6.14 -1.54
CA ILE A 285 24.62 5.66 -0.16
C ILE A 285 26.03 5.93 0.37
N HIS A 286 27.06 5.58 -0.41
CA HIS A 286 28.45 5.83 -0.06
C HIS A 286 28.72 7.34 0.14
N LYS A 287 28.31 8.19 -0.81
CA LYS A 287 28.52 9.65 -0.76
C LYS A 287 27.84 10.33 0.43
N LYS A 288 26.67 9.84 0.89
CA LYS A 288 25.96 10.39 2.07
C LYS A 288 26.56 9.89 3.40
N PHE A 289 27.12 8.68 3.43
CA PHE A 289 27.46 7.98 4.66
C PHE A 289 28.94 7.57 4.80
N THR A 290 29.84 8.15 4.01
CA THR A 290 31.31 7.88 3.95
C THR A 290 31.98 7.69 5.33
N ASP A 291 31.51 8.39 6.36
CA ASP A 291 32.09 8.36 7.71
C ASP A 291 31.34 7.53 8.74
N LYS A 292 30.23 6.89 8.35
CA LYS A 292 29.38 6.09 9.25
C LYS A 292 29.27 4.62 8.82
N ILE A 293 29.32 4.35 7.51
CA ILE A 293 29.23 2.98 6.95
C ILE A 293 30.50 2.62 6.17
N GLN A 294 30.56 1.35 5.75
CA GLN A 294 31.45 0.83 4.73
C GLN A 294 30.71 -0.23 3.90
N ILE A 295 31.19 -0.49 2.68
CA ILE A 295 30.61 -1.48 1.76
C ILE A 295 31.63 -2.59 1.56
N LEU A 296 31.31 -3.78 2.09
CA LEU A 296 32.18 -4.95 2.09
C LEU A 296 31.75 -5.95 1.03
N VAL A 297 32.70 -6.63 0.39
CA VAL A 297 32.42 -7.73 -0.54
C VAL A 297 32.66 -9.06 0.19
N SER A 298 31.61 -9.86 0.37
CA SER A 298 31.69 -11.21 0.92
C SER A 298 30.95 -12.19 0.01
N ASN A 299 31.61 -13.28 -0.37
CA ASN A 299 31.07 -14.33 -1.26
C ASN A 299 30.36 -13.76 -2.51
N LYS A 300 31.04 -12.86 -3.24
CA LYS A 300 30.54 -12.10 -4.41
C LYS A 300 29.32 -11.17 -4.17
N LYS A 301 28.79 -11.05 -2.94
CA LYS A 301 27.73 -10.08 -2.58
C LYS A 301 28.32 -8.84 -1.91
N LYS A 302 27.80 -7.66 -2.23
CA LYS A 302 28.07 -6.40 -1.51
C LYS A 302 27.16 -6.28 -0.28
N VAL A 303 27.74 -5.94 0.86
CA VAL A 303 27.07 -5.76 2.16
C VAL A 303 27.38 -4.37 2.70
N VAL A 304 26.34 -3.63 3.06
CA VAL A 304 26.45 -2.36 3.79
C VAL A 304 26.55 -2.68 5.29
N ALA A 305 27.60 -2.17 5.93
CA ALA A 305 27.92 -2.41 7.33
C ALA A 305 28.39 -1.11 8.03
N PRO A 306 28.35 -1.03 9.37
CA PRO A 306 28.94 0.09 10.12
C PRO A 306 30.46 0.19 9.90
N LYS A 307 31.03 1.40 9.93
CA LYS A 307 32.48 1.66 9.69
C LYS A 307 33.43 0.98 10.70
N GLY A 308 32.91 0.36 11.77
CA GLY A 308 33.68 -0.44 12.75
C GLY A 308 33.80 -1.95 12.44
N ILE A 309 33.01 -2.51 11.51
CA ILE A 309 33.03 -3.96 11.21
C ILE A 309 33.97 -4.24 10.04
N SER A 310 35.23 -4.60 10.30
CA SER A 310 36.24 -4.83 9.25
C SER A 310 36.01 -6.08 8.40
N THR A 311 35.31 -7.08 8.93
CA THR A 311 35.11 -8.40 8.31
C THR A 311 33.74 -8.95 8.67
N ILE A 312 33.12 -9.67 7.74
CA ILE A 312 31.84 -10.38 7.96
C ILE A 312 32.17 -11.86 8.14
N ASP A 313 31.89 -12.41 9.32
CA ASP A 313 32.02 -13.85 9.57
C ASP A 313 30.89 -14.67 8.92
N ASP A 314 31.09 -15.98 8.80
CA ASP A 314 30.13 -16.87 8.15
C ASP A 314 28.77 -16.96 8.88
N SER A 315 28.71 -16.71 10.18
CA SER A 315 27.45 -16.75 10.95
C SER A 315 26.61 -15.50 10.70
N LEU A 316 27.24 -14.32 10.65
CA LEU A 316 26.60 -13.08 10.22
C LEU A 316 26.18 -13.18 8.75
N PHE A 317 27.02 -13.75 7.88
CA PHE A 317 26.68 -13.96 6.47
C PHE A 317 25.52 -14.95 6.26
N ALA A 318 25.41 -15.99 7.09
CA ALA A 318 24.27 -16.89 7.12
C ALA A 318 22.99 -16.17 7.58
N HIS A 319 23.03 -15.44 8.70
CA HIS A 319 21.90 -14.65 9.18
C HIS A 319 21.39 -13.66 8.12
N LEU A 320 22.29 -12.99 7.39
CA LEU A 320 21.92 -12.09 6.29
C LEU A 320 21.22 -12.83 5.13
N LYS A 321 21.64 -14.05 4.79
CA LYS A 321 20.97 -14.90 3.79
C LYS A 321 19.56 -15.31 4.23
N ASP A 322 19.41 -15.73 5.48
CA ASP A 322 18.12 -16.12 6.04
C ASP A 322 17.15 -14.93 6.05
N GLN A 323 17.65 -13.73 6.38
CA GLN A 323 16.86 -12.50 6.34
C GLN A 323 16.44 -12.10 4.91
N ASP A 324 17.37 -12.09 3.93
CA ASP A 324 17.08 -11.84 2.50
C ASP A 324 16.05 -12.86 1.94
N THR A 325 16.10 -14.10 2.44
CA THR A 325 15.16 -15.18 2.09
C THR A 325 13.76 -14.97 2.70
N LEU A 326 13.69 -14.60 3.99
CA LEU A 326 12.43 -14.27 4.66
C LEU A 326 11.75 -13.05 4.03
N GLN A 327 12.52 -12.02 3.68
CA GLN A 327 12.00 -10.81 3.05
C GLN A 327 11.55 -11.06 1.59
N ALA A 328 12.29 -11.87 0.83
CA ALA A 328 11.84 -12.33 -0.49
C ALA A 328 10.53 -13.15 -0.42
N ALA A 329 10.38 -14.03 0.57
CA ALA A 329 9.14 -14.78 0.79
C ALA A 329 7.96 -13.87 1.19
N ALA A 330 8.21 -12.84 2.00
CA ALA A 330 7.21 -11.84 2.37
C ALA A 330 6.75 -11.00 1.16
N ALA A 331 7.69 -10.55 0.32
CA ALA A 331 7.37 -9.78 -0.89
C ALA A 331 6.53 -10.60 -1.90
N ILE A 332 6.86 -11.90 -2.09
CA ILE A 332 6.05 -12.81 -2.93
C ILE A 332 4.62 -12.92 -2.40
N LEU A 333 4.45 -13.10 -1.08
CA LEU A 333 3.12 -13.16 -0.45
C LEU A 333 2.37 -11.81 -0.55
N ARG A 334 3.07 -10.67 -0.38
CA ARG A 334 2.49 -9.32 -0.55
C ARG A 334 1.98 -9.13 -1.97
N ALA A 335 2.78 -9.47 -2.99
CA ALA A 335 2.40 -9.36 -4.39
C ALA A 335 1.17 -10.23 -4.74
N GLU A 336 1.14 -11.49 -4.28
CA GLU A 336 -0.01 -12.39 -4.46
C GLU A 336 -1.29 -11.85 -3.78
N ILE A 337 -1.15 -11.20 -2.61
CA ILE A 337 -2.27 -10.55 -1.91
C ILE A 337 -2.74 -9.29 -2.66
N LEU A 338 -1.83 -8.42 -3.12
CA LEU A 338 -2.19 -7.20 -3.83
C LEU A 338 -2.82 -7.49 -5.20
N GLY A 339 -2.44 -8.60 -5.86
CA GLY A 339 -3.07 -9.08 -7.10
C GLY A 339 -4.50 -9.61 -6.95
N ILE A 340 -5.07 -9.68 -5.74
CA ILE A 340 -6.43 -10.19 -5.51
C ILE A 340 -7.49 -9.28 -6.13
N LYS A 341 -8.16 -9.78 -7.17
CA LYS A 341 -9.28 -9.09 -7.82
C LYS A 341 -10.51 -9.00 -6.89
N ARG A 342 -10.72 -7.83 -6.29
CA ARG A 342 -11.91 -7.48 -5.49
C ARG A 342 -13.19 -7.63 -6.32
N LYS A 343 -14.17 -8.35 -5.79
CA LYS A 343 -15.52 -8.50 -6.34
C LYS A 343 -16.47 -7.71 -5.45
N LYS A 344 -17.06 -6.64 -5.96
CA LYS A 344 -18.06 -5.85 -5.20
C LYS A 344 -19.17 -6.77 -4.70
N LEU A 345 -19.59 -6.55 -3.45
CA LEU A 345 -20.81 -7.15 -2.93
C LEU A 345 -22.02 -6.49 -3.62
N PRO A 346 -23.11 -7.23 -3.90
CA PRO A 346 -24.39 -6.63 -4.28
C PRO A 346 -25.02 -5.90 -3.08
N ASP A 347 -25.84 -4.89 -3.34
CA ASP A 347 -26.45 -4.05 -2.30
C ASP A 347 -27.39 -4.85 -1.39
N TYR A 348 -28.04 -5.89 -1.93
CA TYR A 348 -28.74 -6.91 -1.16
C TYR A 348 -27.85 -8.15 -0.98
N LEU A 349 -27.53 -8.49 0.28
CA LEU A 349 -26.52 -9.49 0.66
C LEU A 349 -27.16 -10.81 1.17
N PRO A 350 -27.53 -11.76 0.29
CA PRO A 350 -28.04 -13.06 0.73
C PRO A 350 -26.94 -13.86 1.46
N SER A 351 -27.35 -14.69 2.41
CA SER A 351 -26.43 -15.44 3.31
C SER A 351 -25.37 -16.29 2.60
N GLN A 352 -25.65 -16.77 1.37
CA GLN A 352 -24.69 -17.49 0.53
C GLN A 352 -23.55 -16.61 -0.02
N ARG A 353 -23.74 -15.28 -0.12
CA ARG A 353 -22.72 -14.30 -0.54
C ARG A 353 -21.84 -13.87 0.62
N LEU A 354 -22.40 -13.71 1.85
CA LEU A 354 -21.62 -13.48 3.08
C LEU A 354 -20.53 -14.56 3.25
N LYS A 355 -20.88 -15.84 3.01
CA LYS A 355 -19.97 -17.00 3.06
C LYS A 355 -18.89 -17.04 1.96
N LYS A 356 -18.96 -16.14 0.97
CA LYS A 356 -17.96 -15.99 -0.12
C LYS A 356 -17.11 -14.73 0.08
N GLY A 357 -17.72 -13.61 0.44
CA GLY A 357 -17.07 -12.31 0.61
C GLY A 357 -16.57 -11.69 -0.70
N GLU A 358 -15.80 -10.60 -0.60
CA GLU A 358 -15.32 -9.84 -1.77
C GLU A 358 -14.18 -10.53 -2.53
N CYS A 359 -13.51 -11.51 -1.91
CA CYS A 359 -12.42 -12.24 -2.54
C CYS A 359 -12.39 -13.72 -2.13
N SER A 360 -11.85 -14.53 -3.04
CA SER A 360 -11.39 -15.88 -2.74
C SER A 360 -9.93 -15.84 -2.30
N THR A 361 -9.62 -16.45 -1.16
CA THR A 361 -8.24 -16.64 -0.68
C THR A 361 -7.39 -17.39 -1.71
N PRO A 362 -6.25 -16.85 -2.17
CA PRO A 362 -5.30 -17.58 -3.00
C PRO A 362 -4.79 -18.89 -2.38
N PRO A 363 -4.49 -19.93 -3.19
CA PRO A 363 -3.91 -21.17 -2.71
C PRO A 363 -2.57 -20.94 -2.01
N MET A 364 -1.65 -20.16 -2.61
CA MET A 364 -0.29 -19.92 -2.10
C MET A 364 -0.25 -19.46 -0.63
N ILE A 365 -1.13 -18.55 -0.24
CA ILE A 365 -1.24 -18.05 1.15
C ILE A 365 -1.72 -19.16 2.09
N SER A 366 -2.67 -19.97 1.62
CA SER A 366 -3.22 -21.10 2.37
C SER A 366 -2.17 -22.22 2.53
N ASP A 367 -1.38 -22.49 1.49
CA ASP A 367 -0.29 -23.47 1.50
C ASP A 367 0.90 -23.01 2.35
N PHE A 368 1.19 -21.70 2.37
CA PHE A 368 2.13 -21.08 3.30
C PHE A 368 1.71 -21.31 4.75
N PHE A 369 0.51 -20.87 5.17
CA PHE A 369 0.05 -21.08 6.56
C PHE A 369 -0.15 -22.57 6.89
N SER A 370 -0.61 -23.39 5.94
CA SER A 370 -0.70 -24.86 6.09
C SER A 370 0.67 -25.48 6.36
N SER A 371 1.73 -24.96 5.73
CA SER A 371 3.10 -25.43 5.94
C SER A 371 3.69 -24.92 7.26
N THR A 372 3.65 -23.62 7.50
CA THR A 372 4.17 -22.97 8.71
C THR A 372 3.49 -23.49 9.99
N LEU A 373 2.16 -23.65 9.99
CA LEU A 373 1.43 -24.11 11.17
C LEU A 373 1.40 -25.63 11.29
N GLY A 374 1.43 -26.36 10.18
CA GLY A 374 1.23 -27.81 10.14
C GLY A 374 2.52 -28.62 10.27
N GLY A 375 3.66 -28.07 9.85
CA GLY A 375 4.92 -28.81 9.69
C GLY A 375 4.75 -29.99 8.72
N TYR A 376 5.56 -31.03 8.87
CA TYR A 376 5.50 -32.24 8.03
C TYR A 376 4.30 -33.16 8.33
N ASN A 377 3.45 -32.84 9.31
CA ASN A 377 2.36 -33.71 9.75
C ASN A 377 1.14 -33.66 8.81
N ARG A 378 1.14 -34.50 7.77
CA ARG A 378 0.02 -34.64 6.82
C ARG A 378 -1.33 -34.92 7.49
N LYS A 379 -1.38 -35.71 8.57
CA LYS A 379 -2.63 -36.01 9.30
C LYS A 379 -3.22 -34.76 9.96
N ARG A 380 -2.38 -33.85 10.44
CA ARG A 380 -2.79 -32.54 10.98
C ARG A 380 -3.23 -31.59 9.86
N ARG A 381 -2.49 -31.52 8.75
CA ARG A 381 -2.86 -30.67 7.60
C ARG A 381 -4.24 -31.02 7.02
N ASN A 382 -4.63 -32.30 7.07
CA ASN A 382 -5.88 -32.79 6.47
C ASN A 382 -7.12 -32.71 7.39
N CYS A 383 -7.05 -32.14 8.61
CA CYS A 383 -8.23 -32.06 9.48
C CYS A 383 -8.97 -30.71 9.37
N ASP A 384 -10.30 -30.75 9.38
CA ASP A 384 -11.16 -29.59 9.15
C ASP A 384 -10.84 -28.42 10.08
N THR A 385 -10.60 -28.68 11.36
CA THR A 385 -10.26 -27.65 12.35
C THR A 385 -8.96 -26.93 12.00
N PHE A 386 -7.96 -27.64 11.47
CA PHE A 386 -6.71 -27.02 11.01
C PHE A 386 -6.95 -26.20 9.74
N GLN A 387 -7.70 -26.72 8.78
CA GLN A 387 -8.07 -26.00 7.55
C GLN A 387 -8.90 -24.74 7.84
N HIS A 388 -9.79 -24.77 8.84
CA HIS A 388 -10.49 -23.59 9.34
C HIS A 388 -9.54 -22.55 9.95
N HIS A 389 -8.52 -22.97 10.70
CA HIS A 389 -7.52 -22.05 11.26
C HIS A 389 -6.64 -21.43 10.17
N VAL A 390 -6.14 -22.23 9.22
CA VAL A 390 -5.41 -21.76 8.04
C VAL A 390 -6.24 -20.73 7.27
N LYS A 391 -7.47 -21.08 6.89
CA LYS A 391 -8.38 -20.18 6.18
C LYS A 391 -8.69 -18.88 6.95
N SER A 392 -8.80 -18.96 8.29
CA SER A 392 -9.01 -17.80 9.15
C SER A 392 -7.84 -16.82 9.04
N LEU A 393 -6.60 -17.30 9.22
CA LEU A 393 -5.38 -16.49 9.16
C LEU A 393 -5.08 -15.97 7.74
N SER A 394 -5.32 -16.78 6.71
CA SER A 394 -5.24 -16.31 5.32
C SER A 394 -6.27 -15.20 5.02
N GLN A 395 -7.41 -15.17 5.71
CA GLN A 395 -8.41 -14.10 5.58
C GLN A 395 -8.11 -12.86 6.44
N ASP A 396 -7.24 -12.98 7.44
CA ASP A 396 -6.69 -11.88 8.22
C ASP A 396 -5.59 -11.15 7.45
N ILE A 397 -4.59 -11.88 6.93
CA ILE A 397 -3.47 -11.23 6.22
C ILE A 397 -3.94 -10.49 4.96
N ILE A 398 -4.94 -11.01 4.24
CA ILE A 398 -5.55 -10.31 3.09
C ILE A 398 -6.24 -9.02 3.54
N TYR A 399 -7.01 -9.06 4.63
CA TYR A 399 -7.72 -7.89 5.14
C TYR A 399 -6.74 -6.80 5.63
N MET A 400 -5.70 -7.21 6.37
CA MET A 400 -4.67 -6.30 6.88
C MET A 400 -3.82 -5.69 5.77
N THR A 401 -3.33 -6.49 4.81
CA THR A 401 -2.47 -5.99 3.70
C THR A 401 -3.20 -5.00 2.80
N HIS A 402 -4.52 -5.17 2.63
CA HIS A 402 -5.37 -4.21 1.90
C HIS A 402 -5.84 -3.02 2.75
N ASN A 403 -5.36 -2.84 3.99
CA ASN A 403 -5.83 -1.83 4.94
C ASN A 403 -7.37 -1.82 5.09
N GLY A 404 -7.98 -3.00 5.02
CA GLY A 404 -9.43 -3.21 5.08
C GLY A 404 -10.23 -2.92 3.80
N ASN A 405 -9.59 -2.49 2.71
CA ASN A 405 -10.24 -2.18 1.42
C ASN A 405 -10.84 -3.41 0.70
N ILE A 406 -10.40 -4.63 1.06
CA ILE A 406 -11.02 -5.89 0.61
C ILE A 406 -11.58 -6.61 1.82
N LYS A 407 -12.91 -6.71 1.89
CA LYS A 407 -13.63 -7.36 2.99
C LYS A 407 -13.69 -8.88 2.73
N THR A 408 -12.83 -9.64 3.41
CA THR A 408 -12.86 -11.11 3.38
C THR A 408 -14.09 -11.66 4.10
N SER A 409 -14.53 -12.88 3.79
CA SER A 409 -15.76 -13.47 4.35
C SER A 409 -15.80 -13.44 5.89
N LYS A 410 -14.67 -13.74 6.56
CA LYS A 410 -14.49 -13.58 8.01
C LYS A 410 -14.82 -12.15 8.50
N HIS A 411 -14.26 -11.13 7.87
CA HIS A 411 -14.42 -9.73 8.30
C HIS A 411 -15.81 -9.18 8.00
N ILE A 412 -16.49 -9.71 6.98
CA ILE A 412 -17.91 -9.40 6.74
C ILE A 412 -18.76 -10.02 7.86
N CYS A 413 -18.57 -11.30 8.17
CA CYS A 413 -19.33 -11.95 9.26
C CYS A 413 -19.07 -11.31 10.63
N LEU A 414 -17.83 -10.94 10.95
CA LEU A 414 -17.49 -10.20 12.17
C LEU A 414 -18.16 -8.81 12.20
N GLY A 415 -18.15 -8.08 11.08
CA GLY A 415 -18.80 -6.78 10.97
C GLY A 415 -20.31 -6.85 11.18
N MET A 416 -21.00 -7.85 10.62
CA MET A 416 -22.43 -8.05 10.83
C MET A 416 -22.76 -8.29 12.31
N THR A 417 -22.06 -9.22 12.97
CA THR A 417 -22.34 -9.56 14.37
C THR A 417 -22.14 -8.39 15.34
N LEU A 418 -21.22 -7.46 15.04
CA LEU A 418 -21.03 -6.27 15.86
C LEU A 418 -22.15 -5.22 15.67
N ILE A 419 -22.82 -5.19 14.51
CA ILE A 419 -24.00 -4.33 14.29
C ILE A 419 -25.21 -4.91 15.02
N ASP A 420 -25.40 -6.24 14.94
CA ASP A 420 -26.47 -6.95 15.66
C ASP A 420 -26.39 -6.71 17.19
N ASP A 421 -25.17 -6.62 17.76
CA ASP A 421 -24.93 -6.34 19.20
C ASP A 421 -25.16 -4.86 19.59
N GLU A 422 -25.11 -3.90 18.65
CA GLU A 422 -25.31 -2.46 18.94
C GLU A 422 -26.80 -2.06 18.92
N ASP A 423 -27.60 -2.56 17.98
CA ASP A 423 -29.04 -2.23 17.85
C ASP A 423 -29.89 -2.78 19.03
N GLU A 424 -29.49 -3.88 19.68
CA GLU A 424 -30.13 -4.36 20.92
C GLU A 424 -29.91 -3.39 22.11
N SER A 425 -28.88 -2.53 22.08
CA SER A 425 -28.51 -1.67 23.21
C SER A 425 -29.36 -0.39 23.36
N HIS A 426 -30.20 -0.07 22.37
CA HIS A 426 -31.04 1.14 22.36
C HIS A 426 -32.55 0.86 22.47
N ASN A 427 -32.97 -0.41 22.59
CA ASN A 427 -34.36 -0.81 22.76
C ASN A 427 -34.66 -1.32 24.19
N VAL A 428 -34.25 -0.55 25.20
CA VAL A 428 -34.79 -0.70 26.57
C VAL A 428 -36.07 0.12 26.65
N PRO A 429 -37.26 -0.48 26.86
CA PRO A 429 -38.46 0.28 27.16
C PRO A 429 -38.23 1.09 28.43
N HIS A 430 -38.45 2.40 28.37
CA HIS A 430 -38.59 3.19 29.59
C HIS A 430 -39.99 2.93 30.12
N ASP A 431 -40.14 1.86 30.91
CA ASP A 431 -41.35 1.65 31.69
C ASP A 431 -41.52 2.89 32.59
N SER A 432 -42.53 3.69 32.30
CA SER A 432 -43.00 4.78 33.13
C SER A 432 -44.10 4.21 34.01
N ASP A 433 -43.75 3.92 35.26
CA ASP A 433 -44.72 3.59 36.30
C ASP A 433 -45.58 4.85 36.59
N ASP A 434 -46.69 5.00 35.86
CA ASP A 434 -47.73 5.99 36.12
C ASP A 434 -48.56 5.53 37.33
N ASP A 435 -48.15 5.90 38.54
CA ASP A 435 -48.93 5.83 39.78
C ASP A 435 -49.52 7.21 40.16
N GLU A 436 -50.74 7.21 40.70
CA GLU A 436 -51.63 8.33 41.12
C GLU A 436 -52.38 9.13 40.02
#